data_AF-A0A955BET7-F1
#
_entry.id   AF-A0A955BET7-F1
#
_cell.length_a   1.000
_cell.length_b   1.000
_cell.length_c   1.000
_cell.angle_alpha   90.00
_cell.angle_beta   90.00
_cell.angle_gamma   90.00
#
_symmetry.space_group_name_H-M   'P 1'
#
loop_
_entity.id
_entity.type
_entity.pdbx_description
1 polymer ?
#
loop_
_entity_poly.entity_id
_entity_poly.type
_entity_poly.pdbx_seq_one_letter_code
_entity_poly.pdbx_strand_id
1 'polypeptide(L)'
;QLQLDMNRAQYKLLAKLFWPLIGFGIGHVLVAGLLLTGGVMSLMKKPFGRTLLVATFLLAILFELCRSYLTGVQMMETYEIMNEYMGQMAGAMPGPAPPGMGQMMTTMSKVIVIFQAVVAGIWLLVKLVFYATSYVYLRRPDIRQHFDGPQPAV
;
A
#
# COMPACT_ATOMS: atom_id res chain seq x y z
N GLN A 1 -23.69 -22.33 10.32
CA GLN A 1 -23.65 -22.41 8.84
C GLN A 1 -23.26 -21.06 8.23
N LEU A 2 -23.95 -19.96 8.56
CA LEU A 2 -23.62 -18.59 8.09
C LEU A 2 -22.14 -18.19 8.20
N GLN A 3 -21.46 -18.51 9.31
CA GLN A 3 -20.03 -18.22 9.46
C GLN A 3 -19.15 -18.99 8.45
N LEU A 4 -19.51 -20.24 8.12
CA LEU A 4 -18.80 -21.02 7.11
C LEU A 4 -19.02 -20.43 5.70
N ASP A 5 -20.21 -19.92 5.43
CA ASP A 5 -20.53 -19.29 4.15
C ASP A 5 -19.81 -17.95 3.98
N MET A 6 -19.74 -17.15 5.05
CA MET A 6 -18.91 -15.94 5.10
C MET A 6 -17.44 -16.28 4.83
N ASN A 7 -16.89 -17.30 5.50
CA ASN A 7 -15.50 -17.73 5.28
C ASN A 7 -15.29 -18.18 3.82
N ARG A 8 -16.23 -18.92 3.23
CA ARG A 8 -16.17 -19.32 1.81
C ARG A 8 -16.19 -18.12 0.87
N ALA A 9 -17.01 -17.11 1.14
CA ALA A 9 -17.05 -15.87 0.35
C ALA A 9 -15.70 -15.13 0.44
N GLN A 10 -15.14 -15.02 1.65
CA GLN A 10 -13.81 -14.44 1.84
C GLN A 10 -12.72 -15.23 1.12
N TYR A 11 -12.73 -16.58 1.18
CA TYR A 11 -11.76 -17.40 0.44
C TYR A 11 -11.89 -17.24 -1.08
N LYS A 12 -13.10 -17.10 -1.62
CA LYS A 12 -13.30 -16.81 -3.05
C LYS A 12 -12.71 -15.47 -3.44
N LEU A 13 -12.92 -14.44 -2.62
CA LEU A 13 -12.31 -13.12 -2.82
C LEU A 13 -10.77 -13.21 -2.78
N LEU A 14 -10.22 -13.88 -1.77
CA LEU A 14 -8.79 -14.09 -1.64
C LEU A 14 -8.21 -14.86 -2.82
N ALA A 15 -8.89 -15.93 -3.29
CA ALA A 15 -8.46 -16.70 -4.45
C ALA A 15 -8.46 -15.85 -5.74
N LYS A 16 -9.48 -15.01 -5.95
CA LYS A 16 -9.56 -14.06 -7.07
C LYS A 16 -8.40 -13.06 -7.06
N LEU A 17 -8.03 -12.56 -5.87
CA LEU A 17 -6.99 -11.54 -5.71
C LEU A 17 -5.60 -12.12 -5.47
N PHE A 18 -5.47 -13.44 -5.29
CA PHE A 18 -4.23 -14.10 -4.90
C PHE A 18 -3.07 -13.81 -5.85
N TRP A 19 -3.28 -14.04 -7.15
CA TRP A 19 -2.25 -13.82 -8.18
C TRP A 19 -1.84 -12.35 -8.30
N PRO A 20 -2.78 -11.38 -8.38
CA PRO A 20 -2.45 -9.97 -8.30
C PRO A 20 -1.64 -9.61 -7.05
N LEU A 21 -2.05 -10.08 -5.87
CA LEU A 21 -1.37 -9.78 -4.61
C LEU A 21 0.06 -10.34 -4.57
N ILE A 22 0.29 -11.55 -5.07
CA ILE A 22 1.64 -12.11 -5.23
C ILE A 22 2.47 -11.26 -6.19
N GLY A 23 1.91 -10.87 -7.33
CA GLY A 23 2.59 -10.02 -8.30
C GLY A 23 3.03 -8.69 -7.68
N PHE A 24 2.15 -8.04 -6.91
CA PHE A 24 2.51 -6.87 -6.13
C PHE A 24 3.54 -7.19 -5.03
N GLY A 25 3.46 -8.32 -4.36
CA GLY A 25 4.46 -8.74 -3.37
C GLY A 25 5.87 -8.82 -3.97
N ILE A 26 6.01 -9.49 -5.11
CA ILE A 26 7.28 -9.60 -5.84
C ILE A 26 7.73 -8.22 -6.33
N GLY A 27 6.83 -7.45 -6.94
CA GLY A 27 7.11 -6.09 -7.41
C GLY A 27 7.61 -5.19 -6.28
N HIS A 28 7.05 -5.32 -5.08
CA HIS A 28 7.47 -4.54 -3.91
C HIS A 28 8.91 -4.87 -3.50
N VAL A 29 9.26 -6.16 -3.46
CA VAL A 29 10.63 -6.61 -3.17
C VAL A 29 11.61 -6.10 -4.22
N LEU A 30 11.24 -6.14 -5.50
CA LEU A 30 12.06 -5.62 -6.59
C LEU A 30 12.29 -4.11 -6.47
N VAL A 31 11.23 -3.32 -6.24
CA VAL A 31 11.34 -1.87 -6.04
C VAL A 31 12.21 -1.55 -4.83
N ALA A 32 12.03 -2.25 -3.72
CA ALA A 32 12.83 -2.07 -2.52
C ALA A 32 14.31 -2.40 -2.79
N GLY A 33 14.59 -3.49 -3.51
CA GLY A 33 15.95 -3.88 -3.91
C GLY A 33 16.62 -2.84 -4.81
N LEU A 34 15.87 -2.26 -5.76
CA LEU A 34 16.36 -1.19 -6.63
C LEU A 34 16.64 0.10 -5.85
N LEU A 35 15.75 0.49 -4.92
CA LEU A 35 15.96 1.66 -4.05
C LEU A 35 17.19 1.47 -3.17
N LEU A 36 17.36 0.28 -2.59
CA LEU A 36 18.52 -0.03 -1.75
C LEU A 36 19.81 -0.01 -2.57
N THR A 37 19.84 -0.68 -3.73
CA THR A 37 21.01 -0.72 -4.61
C THR A 37 21.37 0.67 -5.13
N GLY A 38 20.37 1.43 -5.60
CA GLY A 38 20.55 2.82 -6.02
C GLY A 38 21.05 3.70 -4.88
N GLY A 39 20.53 3.53 -3.67
CA GLY A 39 20.97 4.22 -2.46
C GLY A 39 22.44 3.95 -2.14
N VAL A 40 22.83 2.67 -2.10
CA VAL A 40 24.22 2.26 -1.88
C VAL A 40 25.15 2.82 -2.96
N MET A 41 24.80 2.68 -4.24
CA MET A 41 25.61 3.23 -5.34
C MET A 41 25.70 4.76 -5.28
N SER A 42 24.64 5.43 -4.83
CA SER A 42 24.62 6.87 -4.61
C SER A 42 25.56 7.28 -3.47
N LEU A 43 25.62 6.52 -2.37
CA LEU A 43 26.58 6.75 -1.29
C LEU A 43 28.03 6.54 -1.75
N MET A 44 28.26 5.60 -2.67
CA MET A 44 29.55 5.41 -3.34
C MET A 44 29.87 6.48 -4.39
N LYS A 45 29.04 7.53 -4.53
CA LYS A 45 29.17 8.61 -5.53
C LYS A 45 29.25 8.11 -6.98
N LYS A 46 28.64 6.96 -7.30
CA LYS A 46 28.62 6.44 -8.67
C LYS A 46 27.53 7.18 -9.47
N PRO A 47 27.83 7.68 -10.68
CA PRO A 47 26.85 8.42 -11.51
C PRO A 47 25.65 7.55 -11.89
N PHE A 48 25.88 6.25 -12.09
CA PHE A 48 24.81 5.28 -12.36
C PHE A 48 23.82 5.15 -11.20
N GLY A 49 24.28 5.29 -9.94
CA GLY A 49 23.43 5.20 -8.75
C GLY A 49 22.34 6.27 -8.73
N ARG A 50 22.67 7.51 -9.13
CA ARG A 50 21.71 8.60 -9.26
C ARG A 50 20.65 8.30 -10.32
N THR A 51 21.07 7.91 -11.52
CA THR A 51 20.15 7.60 -12.62
C THR A 51 19.21 6.46 -12.25
N LEU A 52 19.73 5.42 -11.60
CA LEU A 52 18.94 4.31 -11.10
C LEU A 52 17.90 4.79 -10.08
N LEU A 53 18.31 5.53 -9.05
CA LEU A 53 17.39 6.07 -8.03
C LEU A 53 16.27 6.93 -8.62
N VAL A 54 16.59 7.83 -9.55
CA VAL A 54 15.60 8.70 -10.19
C VAL A 54 14.55 7.87 -10.93
N ALA A 55 14.98 6.85 -11.69
CA ALA A 55 14.07 5.94 -12.38
C ALA A 55 13.25 5.10 -11.38
N THR A 56 13.89 4.59 -10.32
CA THR A 56 13.21 3.79 -9.30
C THR A 56 12.19 4.59 -8.50
N PHE A 57 12.43 5.87 -8.17
CA PHE A 57 11.45 6.71 -7.49
C PHE A 57 10.18 6.92 -8.35
N LEU A 58 10.34 7.13 -9.65
CA LEU A 58 9.19 7.25 -10.56
C LEU A 58 8.40 5.93 -10.60
N LEU A 59 9.10 4.81 -10.73
CA LEU A 59 8.49 3.48 -10.74
C LEU A 59 7.81 3.15 -9.40
N ALA A 60 8.41 3.54 -8.27
CA ALA A 60 7.85 3.38 -6.93
C ALA A 60 6.54 4.16 -6.75
N ILE A 61 6.45 5.38 -7.30
CA ILE A 61 5.21 6.17 -7.28
C ILE A 61 4.09 5.43 -8.02
N LEU A 62 4.32 5.01 -9.28
CA LEU A 62 3.33 4.27 -10.06
C LEU A 62 2.93 2.96 -9.37
N PHE A 63 3.91 2.25 -8.83
CA PHE A 63 3.71 1.00 -8.13
C PHE A 63 2.85 1.17 -6.87
N GLU A 64 3.14 2.16 -6.02
CA GLU A 64 2.37 2.43 -4.81
C GLU A 64 0.93 2.87 -5.12
N LEU A 65 0.71 3.63 -6.19
CA LEU A 65 -0.65 4.00 -6.65
C LEU A 65 -1.45 2.77 -7.08
N CYS A 66 -0.89 1.93 -7.95
CA CYS A 66 -1.54 0.71 -8.41
C CYS A 66 -1.81 -0.27 -7.25
N ARG A 67 -0.85 -0.44 -6.35
CA ARG A 67 -0.99 -1.29 -5.16
C ARG A 67 -2.09 -0.77 -4.25
N SER A 68 -2.11 0.53 -3.98
CA SER A 68 -3.11 1.16 -3.10
C SER A 68 -4.51 1.06 -3.67
N TYR A 69 -4.67 1.21 -5.00
CA TYR A 69 -5.95 0.99 -5.67
C TYR A 69 -6.44 -0.45 -5.46
N LEU A 70 -5.60 -1.47 -5.70
CA LEU A 70 -5.97 -2.86 -5.50
C LEU A 70 -6.33 -3.17 -4.04
N THR A 71 -5.55 -2.66 -3.08
CA THR A 71 -5.84 -2.82 -1.65
C THR A 71 -7.18 -2.14 -1.29
N GLY A 72 -7.48 -0.99 -1.88
CA GLY A 72 -8.78 -0.31 -1.72
C GLY A 72 -9.94 -1.16 -2.22
N VAL A 73 -9.83 -1.74 -3.42
CA VAL A 73 -10.84 -2.67 -3.97
C VAL A 73 -11.03 -3.88 -3.06
N GLN A 74 -9.94 -4.51 -2.61
CA GLN A 74 -10.01 -5.64 -1.67
C GLN A 74 -10.73 -5.25 -0.38
N MET A 75 -10.43 -4.08 0.18
CA MET A 75 -11.02 -3.58 1.41
C MET A 75 -12.54 -3.35 1.25
N MET A 76 -12.97 -2.77 0.11
CA MET A 76 -14.39 -2.59 -0.19
C MET A 76 -15.13 -3.92 -0.36
N GLU A 77 -14.62 -4.85 -1.19
CA GLU A 77 -15.26 -6.16 -1.38
C GLU A 77 -15.32 -6.95 -0.06
N THR A 78 -14.28 -6.86 0.79
CA THR A 78 -14.29 -7.50 2.12
C THR A 78 -15.33 -6.88 3.06
N TYR A 79 -15.48 -5.55 3.02
CA TYR A 79 -16.44 -4.83 3.85
C TYR A 79 -17.88 -5.16 3.47
N GLU A 80 -18.19 -5.27 2.17
CA GLU A 80 -19.50 -5.68 1.67
C GLU A 80 -19.88 -7.08 2.15
N ILE A 81 -18.97 -8.06 1.98
CA ILE A 81 -19.17 -9.43 2.49
C ILE A 81 -19.40 -9.39 4.00
N MET A 82 -18.56 -8.68 4.75
CA MET A 82 -18.69 -8.64 6.21
C MET A 82 -20.03 -8.03 6.65
N ASN A 83 -20.47 -6.94 6.02
CA ASN A 83 -21.75 -6.31 6.33
C ASN A 83 -22.94 -7.23 6.03
N GLU A 84 -22.93 -7.92 4.90
CA GLU A 84 -24.01 -8.84 4.49
C GLU A 84 -24.17 -9.98 5.50
N TYR A 85 -23.07 -10.65 5.84
CA TYR A 85 -23.10 -11.81 6.73
C TYR A 85 -23.24 -11.43 8.21
N MET A 86 -22.70 -10.29 8.67
CA MET A 86 -22.93 -9.83 10.05
C MET A 86 -24.41 -9.53 10.33
N GLY A 87 -25.12 -8.93 9.38
CA GLY A 87 -26.56 -8.67 9.51
C GLY A 87 -27.35 -9.96 9.71
N GLN A 88 -27.03 -10.99 8.93
CA GLN A 88 -27.67 -12.30 9.02
C GLN A 88 -27.30 -13.04 10.32
N MET A 89 -26.03 -12.98 10.74
CA MET A 89 -25.57 -13.62 11.97
C MET A 89 -26.21 -13.01 13.22
N ALA A 90 -26.38 -11.68 13.27
CA ALA A 90 -27.04 -11.00 14.38
C ALA A 90 -28.51 -11.43 14.54
N GLY A 91 -29.22 -11.69 13.43
CA GLY A 91 -30.59 -12.20 13.46
C GLY A 91 -30.73 -13.68 13.83
N ALA A 92 -29.64 -14.45 13.75
CA ALA A 92 -29.63 -15.90 13.99
C ALA A 92 -29.05 -16.32 15.35
N MET A 93 -28.57 -15.37 16.17
CA MET A 93 -28.03 -15.71 17.50
C MET A 93 -29.15 -16.13 18.47
N PRO A 94 -29.02 -17.28 19.16
CA PRO A 94 -29.96 -17.67 20.19
C PRO A 94 -29.76 -16.82 21.46
N GLY A 95 -30.81 -16.12 21.88
CA GLY A 95 -30.85 -15.32 23.10
C GLY A 95 -31.00 -13.81 22.82
N PRO A 96 -31.48 -13.04 23.80
CA PRO A 96 -31.58 -11.59 23.66
C PRO A 96 -30.17 -10.99 23.61
N ALA A 97 -29.79 -10.45 22.45
CA ALA A 97 -28.62 -9.60 22.37
C ALA A 97 -28.82 -8.37 23.29
N PRO A 98 -27.77 -7.89 24.00
CA PRO A 98 -27.85 -6.65 24.74
C PRO A 98 -28.41 -5.51 23.86
N PRO A 99 -29.33 -4.70 24.37
CA PRO A 99 -29.88 -3.59 23.61
C PRO A 99 -28.75 -2.68 23.12
N GLY A 100 -28.73 -2.39 21.82
CA GLY A 100 -27.71 -1.55 21.18
C GLY A 100 -26.45 -2.29 20.70
N MET A 101 -26.27 -3.60 20.97
CA MET A 101 -25.06 -4.33 20.54
C MET A 101 -24.87 -4.31 19.02
N GLY A 102 -25.93 -4.51 18.24
CA GLY A 102 -25.85 -4.44 16.78
C GLY A 102 -25.44 -3.06 16.26
N GLN A 103 -26.05 -2.00 16.79
CA GLN A 103 -25.73 -0.62 16.41
C GLN A 103 -24.29 -0.24 16.81
N MET A 104 -23.83 -0.69 17.98
CA MET A 104 -22.47 -0.52 18.45
C MET A 104 -21.47 -1.24 17.53
N MET A 105 -21.72 -2.51 17.19
CA MET A 105 -20.84 -3.28 16.29
C MET A 105 -20.76 -2.64 14.90
N THR A 106 -21.89 -2.24 14.30
CA THR A 106 -21.88 -1.55 12.99
C THR A 106 -21.14 -0.22 13.06
N THR A 107 -21.35 0.57 14.12
CA THR A 107 -20.67 1.85 14.31
C THR A 107 -19.16 1.65 14.47
N MET A 108 -18.74 0.70 15.32
CA MET A 108 -17.32 0.40 15.51
C MET A 108 -16.66 -0.10 14.23
N SER A 109 -17.30 -1.02 13.49
CA SER A 109 -16.77 -1.49 12.21
C SER A 109 -16.58 -0.36 11.20
N LYS A 110 -17.54 0.58 11.12
CA LYS A 110 -17.41 1.78 10.27
C LYS A 110 -16.26 2.68 10.71
N VAL A 111 -16.12 2.93 12.01
CA VAL A 111 -15.03 3.76 12.56
C VAL A 111 -13.67 3.13 12.27
N ILE A 112 -13.53 1.81 12.46
CA ILE A 112 -12.29 1.08 12.17
C ILE A 112 -11.93 1.19 10.68
N VAL A 113 -12.90 0.98 9.79
CA VAL A 113 -12.71 1.09 8.33
C VAL A 113 -12.28 2.50 7.94
N ILE A 114 -12.96 3.54 8.44
CA ILE A 114 -12.62 4.94 8.15
C ILE A 114 -11.22 5.25 8.69
N PHE A 115 -10.93 4.88 9.93
CA PHE A 115 -9.63 5.09 10.54
C PHE A 115 -8.51 4.42 9.74
N GLN A 116 -8.69 3.15 9.35
CA GLN A 116 -7.76 2.41 8.53
C GLN A 116 -7.54 3.09 7.17
N ALA A 117 -8.60 3.55 6.52
CA ALA A 117 -8.51 4.26 5.24
C ALA A 117 -7.75 5.59 5.37
N VAL A 118 -8.00 6.37 6.43
CA VAL A 118 -7.30 7.63 6.70
C VAL A 118 -5.81 7.39 6.97
N VAL A 119 -5.48 6.44 7.84
CA VAL A 119 -4.08 6.11 8.15
C VAL A 119 -3.35 5.60 6.90
N ALA A 120 -3.97 4.72 6.11
CA ALA A 120 -3.40 4.23 4.86
C ALA A 120 -3.20 5.36 3.83
N GLY A 121 -4.17 6.28 3.73
CA GLY A 121 -4.10 7.44 2.85
C GLY A 121 -2.99 8.42 3.23
N ILE A 122 -2.87 8.75 4.52
CA ILE A 122 -1.78 9.59 5.05
C ILE A 122 -0.43 8.92 4.77
N TRP A 123 -0.31 7.62 5.04
CA TRP A 123 0.93 6.88 4.81
C TRP A 123 1.33 6.84 3.33
N LEU A 124 0.37 6.62 2.44
CA LEU A 124 0.59 6.71 0.99
C LEU A 124 1.06 8.12 0.61
N LEU A 125 0.41 9.17 1.10
CA LEU A 125 0.76 10.55 0.81
C LEU A 125 2.18 10.89 1.26
N VAL A 126 2.57 10.47 2.47
CA VAL A 126 3.93 10.65 2.99
C VAL A 126 4.96 10.00 2.06
N LYS A 127 4.72 8.77 1.61
CA LYS A 127 5.61 8.09 0.65
C LYS A 127 5.70 8.81 -0.69
N LEU A 128 4.57 9.24 -1.23
CA LEU A 128 4.52 9.96 -2.51
C LEU A 128 5.27 11.28 -2.43
N VAL A 129 5.09 12.05 -1.34
CA VAL A 129 5.84 13.27 -1.08
C VAL A 129 7.33 12.97 -0.96
N PHE A 130 7.72 11.93 -0.21
CA PHE A 130 9.12 11.52 -0.08
C PHE A 130 9.75 11.15 -1.44
N TYR A 131 9.07 10.35 -2.27
CA TYR A 131 9.57 9.97 -3.59
C TYR A 131 9.63 11.16 -4.55
N ALA A 132 8.61 12.02 -4.56
CA ALA A 132 8.58 13.22 -5.41
C ALA A 132 9.66 14.23 -5.03
N THR A 133 9.83 14.50 -3.73
CA THR A 133 10.87 15.41 -3.24
C THR A 133 12.26 14.85 -3.49
N SER A 134 12.47 13.53 -3.29
CA SER A 134 13.75 12.85 -3.58
C SER A 134 14.07 12.86 -5.09
N TYR A 135 13.07 12.67 -5.95
CA TYR A 135 13.19 12.80 -7.39
C TYR A 135 13.63 14.21 -7.82
N VAL A 136 12.99 15.26 -7.27
CA VAL A 136 13.35 16.66 -7.55
C VAL A 136 14.74 16.98 -7.01
N TYR A 137 15.05 16.53 -5.79
CA TYR A 137 16.33 16.76 -5.13
C TYR A 137 17.50 16.17 -5.93
N LEU A 138 17.41 14.91 -6.36
CA LEU A 138 18.47 14.25 -7.14
C LEU A 138 18.68 14.85 -8.53
N ARG A 139 17.72 15.62 -9.04
CA ARG A 139 17.83 16.30 -10.34
C ARG A 139 18.46 17.69 -10.25
N ARG A 140 18.70 18.22 -9.04
CA ARG A 140 19.31 19.55 -8.89
C ARG A 140 20.77 19.54 -9.39
N PRO A 141 21.23 20.62 -10.04
CA PRO A 141 22.54 20.66 -10.70
C PRO A 141 23.72 20.60 -9.70
N ASP A 142 23.57 21.23 -8.53
CA ASP A 142 24.49 21.14 -7.40
C ASP A 142 24.69 19.69 -6.94
N ILE A 143 23.61 18.94 -6.79
CA ILE A 143 23.67 17.52 -6.42
C ILE A 143 24.28 16.70 -7.54
N ARG A 144 23.95 16.99 -8.81
CA ARG A 144 24.51 16.31 -9.97
C ARG A 144 26.03 16.41 -10.03
N GLN A 145 26.59 17.59 -9.75
CA GLN A 145 28.04 17.82 -9.74
C GLN A 145 28.78 16.92 -8.73
N HIS A 146 28.14 16.53 -7.62
CA HIS A 146 28.75 15.63 -6.63
C HIS A 146 28.96 14.20 -7.14
N PHE A 147 28.27 13.80 -8.21
CA PHE A 147 28.39 12.46 -8.82
C PHE A 147 29.29 12.43 -10.06
N ASP A 148 29.55 13.58 -10.67
CA ASP A 148 30.26 13.66 -11.95
C ASP A 148 31.81 13.69 -11.77
N GLY A 149 32.30 13.61 -10.52
CA GLY A 149 33.73 13.56 -10.17
C GLY A 149 34.43 14.93 -10.26
N PRO A 150 35.70 15.06 -9.80
CA PRO A 150 36.47 16.29 -9.99
C PRO A 150 36.61 16.56 -11.49
N GLN A 151 36.12 17.70 -11.96
CA GLN A 151 36.44 18.17 -13.31
C GLN A 151 37.96 18.37 -13.38
N PRO A 152 38.67 17.78 -14.38
CA PRO A 152 40.08 18.08 -14.56
C PRO A 152 40.21 19.59 -14.81
N ALA A 153 41.09 20.24 -14.04
CA ALA A 153 41.43 21.64 -14.26
C ALA A 153 42.02 21.76 -15.67
N VAL A 154 41.33 22.50 -16.54
CA VAL A 154 41.79 22.85 -17.89
C VAL A 154 42.72 24.04 -17.80
#